data_AF-A0A930SN54-F1
#
_entry.id   AF-A0A930SN54-F1
#
_cell.length_a   1.000
_cell.length_b   1.000
_cell.length_c   1.000
_cell.angle_alpha   90.00
_cell.angle_beta   90.00
_cell.angle_gamma   90.00
#
_symmetry.space_group_name_H-M   'P 1'
#
loop_
_entity.id
_entity.type
_entity.pdbx_description
1 polymer ?
#
loop_
_entity_poly.entity_id
_entity_poly.type
_entity_poly.pdbx_seq_one_letter_code
_entity_poly.pdbx_strand_id
1 'polypeptide(L)' 'MVTFDEYNRLQNGMSYEEVSGIIGEPGQESSRVEVPGTPVTVMYSWQNADGSNMNAMFQDNKLVTKAQFGLK' A
#
# COMPACT_ATOMS: atom_id res chain seq x y z
N MET A 1 -3.89 -11.23 5.74
CA MET A 1 -5.20 -10.71 5.31
C MET A 1 -5.27 -9.29 5.79
N VAL A 2 -5.56 -8.35 4.90
CA VAL A 2 -5.72 -6.94 5.27
C VAL A 2 -7.14 -6.65 5.74
N THR A 3 -7.29 -5.78 6.75
CA THR A 3 -8.59 -5.38 7.34
C THR A 3 -8.88 -3.89 7.14
N PHE A 4 -10.14 -3.48 7.34
CA PHE A 4 -10.53 -2.08 7.26
C PHE A 4 -9.92 -1.23 8.38
N ASP A 5 -9.76 -1.82 9.57
CA ASP A 5 -9.12 -1.16 10.71
C ASP A 5 -7.63 -0.89 10.45
N GLU A 6 -6.90 -1.86 9.92
CA GLU A 6 -5.51 -1.67 9.49
C GLU A 6 -5.40 -0.61 8.40
N TYR A 7 -6.28 -0.68 7.39
CA TYR A 7 -6.35 0.34 6.33
C TYR A 7 -6.54 1.74 6.92
N ASN A 8 -7.45 1.93 7.87
CA ASN A 8 -7.73 3.25 8.48
C ASN A 8 -6.58 3.81 9.32
N ARG A 9 -5.70 2.95 9.83
CA ARG A 9 -4.49 3.37 10.55
C ARG A 9 -3.41 3.93 9.62
N LEU A 10 -3.47 3.63 8.33
CA LEU A 10 -2.50 4.11 7.35
C LEU A 10 -2.69 5.60 7.06
N GLN A 11 -1.59 6.35 7.05
CA GLN A 11 -1.57 7.78 6.79
C GLN A 11 -0.56 8.14 5.71
N ASN A 12 -0.85 9.17 4.93
CA ASN A 12 0.09 9.68 3.94
C ASN A 12 1.42 10.05 4.60
N GLY A 13 2.53 9.76 3.92
CA GLY A 13 3.89 9.96 4.44
C GLY A 13 4.47 8.78 5.23
N MET A 14 3.68 7.73 5.51
CA MET A 14 4.21 6.47 6.06
C MET A 14 5.12 5.78 5.03
N SER A 15 6.15 5.08 5.48
CA SER A 15 6.99 4.24 4.63
C SER A 15 6.32 2.91 4.28
N TYR A 16 6.84 2.22 3.26
CA TYR A 16 6.36 0.88 2.93
C TYR A 16 6.51 -0.09 4.12
N GLU A 17 7.60 0.03 4.88
CA GLU A 17 7.84 -0.79 6.07
C GLU A 17 6.83 -0.49 7.19
N GLU A 18 6.49 0.78 7.42
CA GLU A 18 5.47 1.16 8.40
C GLU A 18 4.09 0.62 8.00
N VAL A 19 3.73 0.76 6.71
CA VAL A 19 2.46 0.25 6.17
C VAL A 19 2.38 -1.28 6.29
N SER A 20 3.42 -1.98 5.85
CA SER A 20 3.49 -3.45 5.92
C SER A 20 3.50 -3.94 7.36
N GLY A 21 4.11 -3.20 8.29
CA GLY A 21 4.09 -3.49 9.72
C GLY A 21 2.70 -3.31 10.35
N ILE A 22 1.91 -2.34 9.90
CA ILE A 22 0.53 -2.15 10.35
C ILE A 22 -0.38 -3.26 9.83
N ILE A 23 -0.23 -3.64 8.56
CA ILE A 23 -1.03 -4.69 7.90
C ILE A 23 -0.59 -6.11 8.37
N GLY A 24 0.67 -6.27 8.78
CA GLY A 24 1.21 -7.54 9.26
C GLY A 24 1.67 -8.51 8.16
N GLU A 25 1.54 -8.14 6.88
CA GLU A 25 2.05 -8.91 5.74
C GLU A 25 2.58 -7.99 4.63
N PRO A 26 3.61 -8.42 3.87
CA PRO A 26 4.14 -7.63 2.77
C PRO A 26 3.11 -7.50 1.64
N GLY A 27 3.08 -6.33 1.01
CA GLY A 27 2.29 -6.12 -0.21
C GLY A 27 2.95 -6.76 -1.42
N GLN A 28 2.15 -7.12 -2.41
CA GLN A 28 2.66 -7.52 -3.72
C GLN A 28 2.91 -6.28 -4.57
N GLU A 29 4.12 -6.09 -5.07
CA GLU A 29 4.43 -5.02 -6.02
C GLU A 29 3.70 -5.26 -7.34
N SER A 30 2.80 -4.36 -7.71
CA SER A 30 2.05 -4.45 -8.96
C SER A 30 2.69 -3.63 -10.08
N SER A 31 3.42 -2.56 -9.75
CA SER A 31 4.13 -1.72 -10.72
C SER A 31 5.19 -0.84 -10.07
N ARG A 32 6.25 -0.52 -10.81
CA ARG A 32 7.32 0.40 -10.42
C ARG A 32 7.69 1.31 -11.59
N VAL A 33 7.85 2.59 -11.30
CA VAL A 33 8.34 3.61 -12.24
C VAL A 33 9.52 4.32 -11.61
N GLU A 34 10.66 4.27 -12.28
CA GLU A 34 11.91 4.90 -11.85
C GLU A 34 12.51 5.65 -13.04
N VAL A 35 12.38 6.98 -13.02
CA VAL A 35 12.93 7.87 -14.04
C VAL A 35 13.88 8.87 -13.36
N PRO A 36 15.13 9.02 -13.85
CA PRO A 36 16.09 9.95 -13.26
C PRO A 36 15.52 11.37 -13.15
N GLY A 37 15.65 11.97 -11.97
CA GLY A 37 15.13 13.32 -11.69
C GLY A 37 13.64 13.39 -11.33
N THR A 38 12.97 12.24 -11.16
CA THR A 38 11.59 12.15 -10.65
C THR A 38 11.51 11.20 -9.46
N PRO A 39 10.49 11.32 -8.59
CA PRO A 39 10.28 10.39 -7.49
C PRO A 39 10.06 8.95 -7.99
N VAL A 40 10.68 7.99 -7.31
CA VAL A 40 10.44 6.57 -7.58
C VAL A 40 9.02 6.25 -7.14
N THR A 41 8.16 5.84 -8.08
CA THR A 41 6.76 5.52 -7.81
C THR A 41 6.57 4.01 -7.80
N VAL A 42 5.99 3.46 -6.72
CA VAL A 42 5.72 2.03 -6.59
C VAL A 42 4.28 1.81 -6.14
N MET A 43 3.59 0.86 -6.76
CA MET A 43 2.26 0.42 -6.34
C MET A 43 2.36 -0.95 -5.69
N TYR A 44 1.75 -1.09 -4.52
CA TYR A 44 1.57 -2.36 -3.83
C TYR A 44 0.09 -2.70 -3.68
N SER A 45 -0.22 -3.99 -3.71
CA SER A 45 -1.56 -4.52 -3.45
C SER A 45 -1.55 -5.60 -2.37
N TRP A 46 -2.66 -5.69 -1.65
CA TRP A 46 -2.98 -6.74 -0.70
C TRP A 46 -4.36 -7.29 -1.07
N GLN A 47 -4.46 -8.60 -1.25
CA GLN A 47 -5.70 -9.24 -1.65
C GLN A 47 -6.04 -10.40 -0.72
N ASN A 48 -7.27 -10.40 -0.24
CA ASN A 48 -7.82 -11.43 0.62
C ASN A 48 -8.51 -12.51 -0.21
N ALA A 49 -8.64 -13.71 0.35
CA ALA A 49 -9.29 -14.84 -0.31
C ALA A 49 -10.78 -14.62 -0.62
N ASP A 50 -11.43 -13.72 0.11
CA ASP A 50 -12.84 -13.33 -0.11
C ASP A 50 -13.03 -12.26 -1.21
N GLY A 51 -11.94 -11.86 -1.87
CA GLY A 51 -11.92 -10.86 -2.94
C GLY A 51 -11.78 -9.41 -2.46
N SER A 52 -11.89 -9.16 -1.16
CA SER A 52 -11.59 -7.84 -0.59
C SER A 52 -10.10 -7.51 -0.74
N ASN A 53 -9.76 -6.24 -0.93
CA ASN A 53 -8.39 -5.84 -1.21
C ASN A 53 -8.12 -4.37 -0.91
N MET A 54 -6.84 -4.01 -0.87
CA MET A 54 -6.40 -2.63 -0.98
C MET A 54 -5.18 -2.50 -1.89
N ASN A 55 -4.96 -1.27 -2.36
CA ASN A 55 -3.72 -0.86 -2.99
C ASN A 55 -3.19 0.42 -2.36
N ALA A 56 -1.88 0.63 -2.48
CA ALA A 56 -1.19 1.79 -1.98
C ALA A 56 -0.10 2.22 -2.97
N MET A 57 -0.04 3.52 -3.24
CA MET A 57 1.00 4.15 -4.04
C MET A 57 2.01 4.81 -3.12
N PHE A 58 3.29 4.57 -3.40
CA PHE A 58 4.41 5.18 -2.72
C PHE A 58 5.23 5.99 -3.69
N GLN A 59 5.69 7.17 -3.27
CA GLN A 59 6.69 7.97 -3.97
C GLN A 59 7.86 8.20 -3.03
N ASP A 60 9.09 7.89 -3.47
CA ASP A 60 10.30 7.96 -2.64
C ASP A 60 10.13 7.30 -1.25
N ASN A 61 9.53 6.10 -1.26
CA ASN A 61 9.15 5.34 -0.07
C ASN A 61 8.21 6.07 0.90
N LYS A 62 7.31 6.92 0.37
CA LYS A 62 6.28 7.61 1.15
C LYS A 62 4.90 7.37 0.57
N LEU A 63 3.96 6.91 1.41
CA LEU A 63 2.58 6.69 1.02
C LEU A 63 1.96 8.00 0.54
N VAL A 64 1.50 8.03 -0.71
CA VAL A 64 0.86 9.22 -1.30
C VAL A 64 -0.64 9.03 -1.53
N THR A 65 -1.06 7.81 -1.87
CA THR A 65 -2.48 7.47 -2.00
C THR A 65 -2.72 6.00 -1.67
N LYS A 66 -3.95 5.70 -1.25
CA LYS A 66 -4.42 4.35 -0.95
C LYS A 66 -5.89 4.22 -1.33
N ALA A 67 -6.30 3.04 -1.74
CA ALA A 67 -7.69 2.71 -2.01
C ALA A 67 -8.00 1.29 -1.52
N GLN A 68 -9.25 1.04 -1.14
CA GLN A 68 -9.71 -0.28 -0.73
C GLN A 68 -11.03 -0.64 -1.37
N PHE A 69 -11.27 -1.94 -1.50
CA PHE A 69 -12.54 -2.48 -1.91
C PHE A 69 -12.94 -3.65 -1.01
N GLY A 70 -14.12 -3.54 -0.38
CA GLY A 70 -14.75 -4.63 0.37
C GLY A 70 -14.07 -5.03 1.67
N LEU A 71 -13.08 -4.28 2.18
CA LEU A 71 -12.47 -4.56 3.48
C LEU A 71 -13.50 -4.39 4.60
N LYS A 72 -13.34 -5.20 5.65
CA LYS A 72 -14.17 -5.18 6.86
C LYS A 72 -13.34 -4.91 8.10
#